data_AF-A0A968TWY2-F1
#
_entry.id   AF-A0A968TWY2-F1
#
_cell.length_a   1.000
_cell.length_b   1.000
_cell.length_c   1.000
_cell.angle_alpha   90.00
_cell.angle_beta   90.00
_cell.angle_gamma   90.00
#
_symmetry.space_group_name_H-M   'P 1'
#
loop_
_entity.id
_entity.type
_entity.pdbx_description
1 polymer ?
#
loop_
_entity_poly.entity_id
_entity_poly.type
_entity_poly.pdbx_seq_one_letter_code
_entity_poly.pdbx_strand_id
1 'polypeptide(L)'
;PPHLPSVAVLMIACASWAIGSLYGRTADLPSSPLLATGMQMLAGGTLLLGAGGLAGEWSHVDPATFSTTSMLAFGYLVFFGAIVAFSAYTWLLRNAEPTLVATYAYVNPVVAVVLGWLLGGEPLGSTTFVAMGLILGAVVLVGSGAGHGGRSEPAEVVERPPELTQEPVDLGLESGYALENCA
;
A
#
# COMPACT_ATOMS: atom_id res chain seq x y z
N PRO A 1 33.83 2.04 8.81
CA PRO A 1 33.30 0.77 9.39
C PRO A 1 32.54 0.01 8.30
N PRO A 2 32.73 -1.31 8.12
CA PRO A 2 32.17 -2.06 6.99
C PRO A 2 30.64 -2.16 6.98
N HIS A 3 29.96 -1.80 8.08
CA HIS A 3 28.49 -1.81 8.20
C HIS A 3 27.81 -0.47 7.82
N LEU A 4 28.57 0.60 7.57
CA LEU A 4 27.96 1.89 7.20
C LEU A 4 27.11 1.83 5.91
N PRO A 5 27.53 1.10 4.85
CA PRO A 5 26.74 0.99 3.63
C PRO A 5 25.40 0.29 3.88
N SER A 6 25.37 -0.79 4.66
CA SER A 6 24.12 -1.53 4.92
C SER A 6 23.15 -0.73 5.78
N VAL A 7 23.65 0.00 6.79
CA VAL A 7 22.82 0.92 7.58
C VAL A 7 22.21 2.01 6.70
N ALA A 8 23.01 2.61 5.80
CA ALA A 8 22.50 3.63 4.88
C ALA A 8 21.41 3.07 3.96
N VAL A 9 21.61 1.87 3.40
CA VAL A 9 20.60 1.20 2.56
C VAL A 9 19.31 0.94 3.34
N LEU A 10 19.39 0.46 4.59
CA LEU A 10 18.21 0.24 5.43
C LEU A 10 17.45 1.55 5.71
N MET A 11 18.16 2.63 6.02
CA MET A 11 17.54 3.93 6.26
C MET A 11 16.83 4.47 5.00
N ILE A 12 17.46 4.34 3.83
CA ILE A 12 16.86 4.72 2.55
C ILE A 12 15.62 3.86 2.27
N ALA A 13 15.68 2.56 2.53
CA ALA A 13 14.54 1.66 2.34
C ALA A 13 13.34 2.04 3.24
N CYS A 14 13.59 2.27 4.53
CA CYS A 14 12.55 2.71 5.47
C CYS A 14 11.95 4.07 5.08
N ALA A 15 12.78 5.03 4.68
CA ALA A 15 12.32 6.35 4.22
C ALA A 15 11.47 6.22 2.95
N SER A 16 11.93 5.43 1.97
CA SER A 16 11.20 5.17 0.72
C SER A 16 9.83 4.55 0.99
N TRP A 17 9.76 3.57 1.91
CA TRP A 17 8.51 2.94 2.31
C TRP A 17 7.54 3.92 2.97
N ALA A 18 8.02 4.73 3.92
CA ALA A 18 7.20 5.71 4.60
C ALA A 18 6.67 6.77 3.63
N ILE A 19 7.55 7.35 2.81
CA ILE A 19 7.18 8.36 1.80
C ILE A 19 6.17 7.79 0.81
N GLY A 20 6.42 6.59 0.27
CA GLY A 20 5.50 5.93 -0.66
C GLY A 20 4.12 5.67 -0.05
N SER A 21 4.08 5.25 1.22
CA SER A 21 2.82 4.98 1.94
C SER A 21 2.03 6.26 2.23
N LEU A 22 2.69 7.37 2.58
CA LEU A 22 2.02 8.66 2.74
C LEU A 22 1.55 9.22 1.39
N TYR A 23 2.41 9.20 0.37
CA TYR A 23 2.08 9.69 -0.96
C TYR A 23 0.91 8.92 -1.58
N GLY A 24 0.87 7.59 -1.42
CA GLY A 24 -0.22 6.75 -1.93
C GLY A 24 -1.61 7.07 -1.38
N ARG A 25 -1.73 7.87 -0.32
CA ARG A 25 -3.02 8.34 0.21
C ARG A 25 -3.56 9.56 -0.52
N THR A 26 -2.68 10.46 -0.95
CA THR A 26 -3.03 11.72 -1.62
C THR A 26 -2.84 11.67 -3.14
N ALA A 27 -2.11 10.67 -3.64
CA ALA A 27 -1.89 10.48 -5.06
C ALA A 27 -3.19 10.13 -5.78
N ASP A 28 -3.38 10.71 -6.96
CA ASP A 28 -4.45 10.35 -7.90
C ASP A 28 -4.19 8.96 -8.48
N LEU A 29 -4.50 7.94 -7.69
CA LEU A 29 -4.40 6.55 -8.07
C LEU A 29 -5.72 6.06 -8.67
N PRO A 30 -5.69 5.01 -9.52
CA PRO A 30 -6.90 4.39 -10.02
C PRO A 30 -7.87 4.02 -8.90
N SER A 31 -9.17 4.12 -9.20
CA SER A 31 -10.24 3.78 -8.27
C SER A 31 -10.18 2.31 -7.81
N SER A 32 -9.68 1.41 -8.66
CA SER A 32 -9.49 0.00 -8.32
C SER A 32 -8.16 -0.24 -7.58
N PRO A 33 -8.19 -0.72 -6.32
CA PRO A 33 -6.98 -1.02 -5.54
C PRO A 33 -6.09 -2.08 -6.21
N LEU A 34 -6.69 -3.02 -6.93
CA LEU A 34 -5.95 -4.04 -7.66
C LEU A 34 -5.13 -3.46 -8.82
N LEU A 35 -5.65 -2.47 -9.55
CA LEU A 35 -4.91 -1.83 -10.64
C LEU A 35 -3.76 -0.99 -10.09
N ALA A 36 -4.02 -0.20 -9.04
CA ALA A 36 -2.97 0.53 -8.34
C ALA A 36 -1.87 -0.42 -7.83
N THR A 37 -2.26 -1.57 -7.28
CA THR A 37 -1.33 -2.62 -6.84
C THR A 37 -0.55 -3.26 -7.99
N GLY A 38 -1.22 -3.56 -9.10
CA GLY A 38 -0.56 -4.10 -10.30
C GLY A 38 0.49 -3.15 -10.86
N MET A 39 0.20 -1.85 -10.92
CA MET A 39 1.13 -0.84 -11.40
C MET A 39 2.39 -0.75 -10.52
N GLN A 40 2.24 -0.70 -9.19
CA GLN A 40 3.41 -0.67 -8.28
C GLN A 40 4.24 -1.95 -8.36
N MET A 41 3.60 -3.12 -8.49
CA MET A 41 4.29 -4.41 -8.55
C MET A 41 5.09 -4.56 -9.86
N LEU A 42 4.53 -4.11 -10.99
CA LEU A 42 5.25 -4.09 -12.26
C LEU A 42 6.42 -3.11 -12.25
N ALA A 43 6.22 -1.91 -11.71
CA ALA A 43 7.29 -0.92 -11.60
C ALA A 43 8.42 -1.43 -10.68
N GLY A 44 8.09 -1.87 -9.47
CA GLY A 44 9.07 -2.42 -8.52
C GLY A 44 9.77 -3.66 -9.04
N GLY A 45 9.02 -4.60 -9.64
CA GLY A 45 9.58 -5.79 -10.26
C GLY A 45 10.56 -5.47 -11.39
N THR A 46 10.21 -4.52 -12.27
CA THR A 46 11.11 -4.08 -13.36
C THR A 46 12.39 -3.44 -12.81
N LEU A 47 12.28 -2.61 -11.78
CA LEU A 47 13.44 -2.00 -11.12
C LEU A 47 14.35 -3.06 -10.48
N LEU A 48 13.77 -4.05 -9.79
CA LEU A 48 14.53 -5.15 -9.18
C LEU A 48 15.22 -6.03 -10.23
N LEU A 49 14.54 -6.36 -11.34
CA LEU A 49 15.14 -7.10 -12.46
C LEU A 49 16.29 -6.32 -13.10
N GLY A 50 16.13 -5.01 -13.27
CA GLY A 50 17.19 -4.13 -13.76
C GLY A 50 18.40 -4.11 -12.80
N ALA A 51 18.15 -3.97 -11.50
CA ALA A 51 19.21 -3.97 -10.49
C ALA A 51 19.96 -5.31 -10.43
N GLY A 52 19.24 -6.44 -10.42
CA GLY A 52 19.86 -7.78 -10.46
C GLY A 52 20.68 -8.00 -11.73
N GLY A 53 20.22 -7.44 -12.85
CA GLY A 53 20.99 -7.46 -14.10
C GLY A 53 22.27 -6.66 -14.06
N LEU A 54 22.22 -5.44 -13.49
CA LEU A 54 23.42 -4.61 -13.28
C LEU A 54 24.37 -5.24 -12.25
N ALA A 55 23.86 -6.02 -11.31
CA ALA A 55 24.64 -6.81 -10.36
C ALA A 55 25.23 -8.10 -10.96
N GLY A 56 24.85 -8.46 -12.20
CA GLY A 56 25.36 -9.63 -12.90
C GLY A 56 24.74 -10.96 -12.46
N GLU A 57 23.60 -10.95 -11.79
CA GLU A 57 22.98 -12.16 -11.20
C GLU A 57 22.49 -13.17 -12.25
N TRP A 58 22.25 -12.72 -13.48
CA TRP A 58 21.77 -13.59 -14.58
C TRP A 58 22.69 -14.77 -14.88
N SER A 59 24.01 -14.61 -14.72
CA SER A 59 24.99 -15.68 -14.96
C SER A 59 24.97 -16.76 -13.86
N HIS A 60 24.36 -16.46 -12.71
CA HIS A 60 24.24 -17.39 -11.58
C HIS A 60 22.87 -18.10 -11.54
N VAL A 61 21.97 -17.80 -12.48
CA VAL A 61 20.67 -18.46 -12.57
C VAL A 61 20.84 -19.82 -13.24
N ASP A 62 20.72 -20.89 -12.46
CA ASP A 62 20.64 -22.26 -12.95
C ASP A 62 19.21 -22.80 -12.74
N PRO A 63 18.38 -22.91 -13.80
CA PRO A 63 17.02 -23.43 -13.70
C PRO A 63 16.94 -24.86 -13.16
N ALA A 64 18.02 -25.66 -13.27
CA ALA A 64 18.04 -27.02 -12.74
C ALA A 64 17.95 -27.07 -11.19
N THR A 65 18.26 -25.95 -10.52
CA THR A 65 18.17 -25.83 -9.06
C THR A 65 16.75 -25.51 -8.56
N PHE A 66 15.81 -25.24 -9.47
CA PHE A 66 14.44 -24.87 -9.11
C PHE A 66 13.63 -26.10 -8.70
N SER A 67 13.56 -26.36 -7.40
CA SER A 67 12.69 -27.40 -6.86
C SER A 67 11.20 -27.04 -7.01
N THR A 68 10.33 -28.05 -7.13
CA THR A 68 8.87 -27.85 -7.12
C THR A 68 8.41 -27.12 -5.86
N THR A 69 9.00 -27.43 -4.71
CA THR A 69 8.70 -26.76 -3.44
C THR A 69 9.00 -25.27 -3.51
N SER A 70 10.16 -24.88 -4.04
CA SER A 70 10.54 -23.47 -4.21
C SER A 70 9.59 -22.74 -5.16
N MET A 71 9.19 -23.40 -6.25
CA MET A 71 8.27 -22.83 -7.23
C MET A 71 6.85 -22.63 -6.65
N LEU A 72 6.36 -23.61 -5.87
CA LEU A 72 5.07 -23.49 -5.18
C LEU A 72 5.12 -22.43 -4.08
N ALA A 73 6.21 -22.35 -3.32
CA ALA A 73 6.42 -21.30 -2.31
C ALA A 73 6.47 -19.91 -2.97
N PHE A 74 7.15 -19.78 -4.10
CA PHE A 74 7.17 -18.55 -4.89
C PHE A 74 5.75 -18.18 -5.36
N GLY A 75 5.00 -19.12 -5.94
CA GLY A 75 3.62 -18.89 -6.36
C GLY A 75 2.70 -18.48 -5.20
N TYR A 76 2.87 -19.09 -4.03
CA TYR A 76 2.16 -18.71 -2.80
C TYR A 76 2.49 -17.26 -2.39
N LEU A 77 3.76 -16.88 -2.39
CA LEU A 77 4.19 -15.53 -2.06
C LEU A 77 3.69 -14.50 -3.08
N VAL A 78 3.70 -14.82 -4.37
CA VAL A 78 3.15 -13.94 -5.42
C VAL A 78 1.65 -13.73 -5.20
N PHE A 79 0.89 -14.79 -4.98
CA PHE A 79 -0.56 -14.67 -4.87
C PHE A 79 -1.01 -14.08 -3.52
N PHE A 80 -0.67 -14.74 -2.41
CA PHE A 80 -1.10 -14.32 -1.09
C PHE A 80 -0.25 -13.18 -0.52
N GLY A 81 1.08 -13.29 -0.65
CA GLY A 81 2.02 -12.33 -0.08
C GLY A 81 2.12 -11.00 -0.83
N ALA A 82 1.91 -11.00 -2.15
CA ALA A 82 1.93 -9.80 -2.98
C ALA A 82 0.52 -9.37 -3.37
N ILE A 83 -0.17 -10.09 -4.26
CA ILE A 83 -1.42 -9.62 -4.87
C ILE A 83 -2.50 -9.37 -3.82
N VAL A 84 -2.83 -10.37 -2.99
CA VAL A 84 -3.90 -10.25 -1.99
C VAL A 84 -3.51 -9.26 -0.88
N ALA A 85 -2.33 -9.45 -0.27
CA ALA A 85 -1.89 -8.63 0.86
C ALA A 85 -1.71 -7.15 0.48
N PHE A 86 -1.06 -6.83 -0.64
CA PHE A 86 -0.86 -5.43 -1.03
C PHE A 86 -2.17 -4.78 -1.52
N SER A 87 -3.06 -5.53 -2.18
CA SER A 87 -4.37 -4.98 -2.54
C SER A 87 -5.17 -4.60 -1.30
N ALA A 88 -5.15 -5.45 -0.26
CA ALA A 88 -5.76 -5.17 1.03
C ALA A 88 -5.08 -3.98 1.73
N TYR A 89 -3.75 -3.90 1.69
CA TYR A 89 -2.99 -2.77 2.25
C TYR A 89 -3.34 -1.44 1.59
N THR A 90 -3.36 -1.38 0.24
CA THR A 90 -3.71 -0.16 -0.50
C THR A 90 -5.16 0.24 -0.25
N TRP A 91 -6.08 -0.72 -0.12
CA TRP A 91 -7.45 -0.43 0.31
C TRP A 91 -7.47 0.14 1.74
N LEU A 92 -6.76 -0.49 2.68
CA LEU A 92 -6.73 -0.08 4.07
C LEU A 92 -6.14 1.32 4.27
N LEU A 93 -5.12 1.71 3.50
CA LEU A 93 -4.55 3.06 3.52
C LEU A 93 -5.57 4.16 3.17
N ARG A 94 -6.58 3.82 2.36
CA ARG A 94 -7.68 4.72 1.98
C ARG A 94 -8.86 4.67 2.95
N ASN A 95 -9.04 3.55 3.65
CA ASN A 95 -10.24 3.24 4.43
C ASN A 95 -10.05 3.23 5.96
N ALA A 96 -8.82 3.30 6.48
CA ALA A 96 -8.53 3.30 7.91
C ALA A 96 -7.53 4.40 8.31
N GLU A 97 -7.47 4.69 9.61
CA GLU A 97 -6.51 5.65 10.15
C GLU A 97 -5.06 5.15 9.98
N PRO A 98 -4.12 6.02 9.57
CA PRO A 98 -2.74 5.62 9.30
C PRO A 98 -2.04 5.01 10.52
N THR A 99 -2.42 5.43 11.74
CA THR A 99 -1.93 4.84 12.99
C THR A 99 -2.30 3.36 13.09
N LEU A 100 -3.56 3.00 12.80
CA LEU A 100 -4.00 1.61 12.81
C LEU A 100 -3.36 0.81 11.68
N VAL A 101 -3.27 1.40 10.48
CA VAL A 101 -2.59 0.74 9.36
C VAL A 101 -1.16 0.41 9.78
N ALA A 102 -0.38 1.37 10.27
CA ALA A 102 1.02 1.15 10.66
C ALA A 102 1.22 0.02 11.69
N THR A 103 0.21 -0.31 12.51
CA THR A 103 0.31 -1.43 13.46
C THR A 103 0.50 -2.80 12.82
N TYR A 104 0.09 -3.00 11.55
CA TYR A 104 0.26 -4.28 10.86
C TYR A 104 1.74 -4.71 10.81
N ALA A 105 2.65 -3.73 10.70
CA ALA A 105 4.09 -3.98 10.61
C ALA A 105 4.65 -4.60 11.90
N TYR A 106 3.99 -4.37 13.04
CA TYR A 106 4.37 -4.94 14.34
C TYR A 106 3.69 -6.29 14.59
N VAL A 107 2.48 -6.50 14.07
CA VAL A 107 1.77 -7.78 14.20
C VAL A 107 2.40 -8.86 13.32
N ASN A 108 2.89 -8.51 12.12
CA ASN A 108 3.48 -9.46 11.16
C ASN A 108 4.62 -10.32 11.74
N PRO A 109 5.65 -9.76 12.43
CA PRO A 109 6.68 -10.57 13.09
C PRO A 109 6.14 -11.59 14.09
N VAL A 110 5.11 -11.23 14.86
CA VAL A 110 4.48 -12.13 15.83
C VAL A 110 3.81 -13.30 15.10
N VAL A 111 3.05 -13.01 14.04
CA VAL A 111 2.43 -14.04 13.20
C VAL A 111 3.48 -14.94 12.58
N ALA A 112 4.59 -14.38 12.07
CA ALA A 112 5.68 -15.16 11.48
C ALA A 112 6.32 -16.12 12.49
N VAL A 113 6.61 -15.66 13.71
CA VAL A 113 7.16 -16.50 14.79
C VAL A 113 6.21 -17.62 15.18
N VAL A 114 4.92 -17.32 15.33
CA VAL A 114 3.90 -18.33 15.67
C VAL A 114 3.79 -19.39 14.56
N LEU A 115 3.79 -18.97 13.29
CA LEU A 115 3.75 -19.90 12.16
C LEU A 115 5.05 -20.72 12.05
N GLY A 116 6.22 -20.14 12.29
CA GLY A 116 7.50 -20.86 12.33
C GLY A 116 7.54 -21.93 13.41
N TRP A 117 7.00 -21.63 14.60
CA TRP A 117 6.83 -22.61 15.66
C TRP A 117 5.81 -23.71 15.30
N LEU A 118 4.63 -23.31 14.81
CA LEU A 118 3.50 -24.23 14.61
C LEU A 118 3.69 -25.14 13.39
N LEU A 119 4.22 -24.60 12.29
CA LEU A 119 4.39 -25.31 11.02
C LEU A 119 5.83 -25.76 10.78
N GLY A 120 6.81 -24.96 11.21
CA GLY A 120 8.24 -25.24 11.08
C GLY A 120 8.83 -26.06 12.23
N GLY A 121 8.11 -26.19 13.35
CA GLY A 121 8.59 -26.89 14.54
C GLY A 121 9.76 -26.19 15.25
N GLU A 122 9.95 -24.90 15.00
CA GLU A 122 11.07 -24.13 15.54
C GLU A 122 10.90 -23.89 17.05
N PRO A 123 11.84 -24.31 17.91
CA PRO A 123 11.69 -24.16 19.36
C PRO A 123 11.70 -22.69 19.77
N LEU A 124 10.65 -22.26 20.47
CA LEU A 124 10.55 -20.89 20.98
C LEU A 124 11.20 -20.78 22.36
N GLY A 125 12.22 -19.92 22.46
CA GLY A 125 12.82 -19.53 23.73
C GLY A 125 11.96 -18.54 24.51
N SER A 126 12.19 -18.45 25.82
CA SER A 126 11.50 -17.51 26.72
C SER A 126 11.64 -16.05 26.27
N THR A 127 12.81 -15.67 25.75
CA THR A 127 13.07 -14.33 25.19
C THR A 127 12.11 -13.98 24.05
N THR A 128 11.78 -14.95 23.19
CA THR A 128 10.86 -14.74 22.06
C THR A 128 9.44 -14.44 22.55
N PHE A 129 8.99 -15.14 23.60
CA PHE A 129 7.68 -14.85 24.21
C PHE A 129 7.61 -13.45 24.82
N VAL A 130 8.67 -13.02 25.53
CA VAL A 130 8.75 -11.67 26.09
C VAL A 130 8.73 -10.63 24.97
N ALA A 131 9.51 -10.83 23.90
CA ALA A 131 9.53 -9.93 22.76
C ALA A 131 8.15 -9.82 22.08
N MET A 132 7.48 -10.95 21.84
CA MET A 132 6.11 -10.95 21.29
C MET A 132 5.13 -10.19 22.18
N GLY A 133 5.20 -10.40 23.50
CA GLY A 133 4.35 -9.69 24.47
C GLY A 133 4.59 -8.17 24.45
N LEU A 134 5.85 -7.74 24.39
CA LEU A 134 6.20 -6.31 24.30
C LEU A 134 5.70 -5.67 23.00
N ILE A 135 5.85 -6.36 21.87
CA ILE A 135 5.39 -5.87 20.56
C ILE A 135 3.86 -5.73 20.56
N LEU A 136 3.13 -6.75 21.00
CA LEU A 136 1.67 -6.71 21.07
C LEU A 136 1.18 -5.65 22.06
N GLY A 137 1.83 -5.52 23.22
CA GLY A 137 1.51 -4.49 24.20
C GLY A 137 1.66 -3.08 23.62
N ALA A 138 2.72 -2.83 22.85
CA ALA A 138 2.93 -1.55 22.16
C ALA A 138 1.83 -1.28 21.12
N VAL A 139 1.44 -2.29 20.33
CA VAL A 139 0.35 -2.18 19.35
C VAL A 139 -0.98 -1.82 20.00
N VAL A 140 -1.33 -2.52 21.09
CA VAL A 140 -2.58 -2.26 21.84
C VAL A 140 -2.57 -0.85 22.41
N LEU A 141 -1.44 -0.40 22.97
CA LEU A 141 -1.31 0.95 23.50
C LEU A 141 -1.54 2.01 22.42
N VAL A 142 -0.89 1.86 21.26
CA VAL A 142 -1.05 2.77 20.11
C VAL A 142 -2.50 2.78 19.58
N GLY A 143 -3.12 1.61 19.45
CA GLY A 143 -4.51 1.49 19.00
C GLY A 143 -5.53 2.09 19.98
N SER A 144 -5.29 1.97 21.29
CA SER A 144 -6.20 2.49 22.33
C SER A 144 -6.27 4.02 22.38
N GLY A 145 -5.18 4.72 22.00
CA GLY A 145 -5.14 6.18 21.90
C GLY A 145 -5.86 6.73 20.66
N ALA A 146 -5.88 5.98 19.55
CA ALA A 146 -6.52 6.40 18.31
C ALA A 146 -8.06 6.47 18.43
N GLY A 147 -8.67 5.60 19.25
CA GLY A 147 -10.12 5.56 19.47
C GLY A 147 -10.73 6.73 20.27
N HIS A 148 -9.92 7.61 20.85
CA HIS A 148 -10.40 8.71 21.72
C HIS A 148 -10.39 10.10 21.05
N GLY A 149 -9.91 10.23 19.80
CA GLY A 149 -9.80 11.50 19.08
C GLY A 149 -11.00 11.89 18.20
N GLY A 150 -11.96 10.98 18.00
CA GLY A 150 -13.07 11.15 17.06
C GLY A 150 -14.35 11.71 17.68
N ARG A 151 -14.32 12.88 18.32
CA ARG A 151 -15.52 13.72 18.33
C ARG A 151 -15.55 14.41 16.97
N SER A 152 -16.21 13.78 16.01
CA SER A 152 -16.63 14.42 14.78
C SER A 152 -17.38 15.70 15.16
N GLU A 153 -16.76 16.85 14.96
CA GLU A 153 -17.52 18.07 14.72
C GLU A 153 -18.45 17.74 13.54
N PRO A 154 -19.79 17.89 13.70
CA PRO A 154 -20.71 17.67 12.60
C PRO A 154 -20.23 18.56 11.47
N ALA A 155 -20.00 17.96 10.30
CA ALA A 155 -19.70 18.68 9.08
C ALA A 155 -20.64 19.88 8.98
N GLU A 156 -20.10 21.08 9.13
CA GLU A 156 -20.77 22.30 8.73
C GLU A 156 -21.11 22.08 7.26
N VAL A 157 -22.40 21.82 7.03
CA VAL A 157 -23.00 21.86 5.71
C VAL A 157 -22.71 23.26 5.23
N VAL A 158 -21.65 23.42 4.45
CA VAL A 158 -21.44 24.61 3.62
C VAL A 158 -22.64 24.63 2.71
N GLU A 159 -23.65 25.37 3.17
CA GLU A 159 -24.88 25.64 2.47
C GLU A 159 -24.44 26.31 1.16
N ARG A 160 -24.52 25.53 0.08
CA ARG A 160 -24.27 26.02 -1.27
C ARG A 160 -25.20 27.23 -1.43
N PRO A 161 -24.71 28.42 -1.84
CA PRO A 161 -25.58 29.53 -2.13
C PRO A 161 -26.69 29.07 -3.08
N PRO A 162 -27.95 29.51 -2.88
CA PRO A 162 -29.03 29.10 -3.75
C PRO A 162 -28.61 29.39 -5.17
N GLU A 163 -28.75 28.36 -6.01
CA GLU A 163 -28.59 28.40 -7.45
C GLU A 163 -29.13 29.73 -7.97
N LEU A 164 -28.22 30.62 -8.36
CA LEU A 164 -28.57 31.84 -9.07
C LEU A 164 -29.38 31.36 -10.27
N THR A 165 -30.64 31.76 -10.25
CA THR A 165 -31.64 31.62 -11.29
C THR A 165 -30.94 31.60 -12.64
N GLN A 166 -31.06 30.48 -13.37
CA GLN A 166 -30.78 30.49 -14.79
C GLN A 166 -31.80 31.43 -15.43
N GLU A 167 -31.50 32.73 -15.45
CA GLU A 167 -32.06 33.60 -16.45
C GLU A 167 -31.47 33.15 -17.79
N PRO A 168 -32.31 32.82 -18.78
CA PRO A 168 -31.80 32.57 -20.11
C PRO A 168 -31.19 33.88 -20.62
N VAL A 169 -29.90 33.86 -20.90
CA VAL A 169 -29.26 34.89 -21.72
C VAL A 169 -29.87 34.75 -23.11
N ASP A 170 -30.86 35.61 -23.40
CA ASP A 170 -31.41 35.83 -24.73
C ASP A 170 -30.33 36.48 -25.60
N LEU A 171 -29.41 35.64 -26.10
CA LEU A 171 -28.49 35.97 -27.18
C LEU A 171 -29.31 35.88 -28.47
N GLY A 172 -29.78 37.03 -28.94
CA GLY A 172 -30.49 37.22 -30.21
C GLY A 172 -29.69 36.78 -31.43
N LEU A 173 -29.53 35.48 -31.62
CA LEU A 173 -28.86 34.79 -32.72
C LEU A 173 -29.78 33.76 -33.37
N GLU A 174 -31.09 34.01 -33.39
CA GLU A 174 -32.09 33.21 -34.13
C GLU A 174 -32.53 33.91 -35.44
N SER A 175 -31.70 34.80 -36.00
CA SER A 175 -31.99 35.48 -37.28
C SER A 175 -31.12 35.01 -38.46
N GLY A 176 -30.08 34.20 -38.22
CA GLY A 176 -29.07 33.89 -39.26
C GLY A 176 -29.20 32.51 -39.93
N TYR A 177 -29.74 31.51 -39.24
CA TYR A 177 -29.68 30.11 -39.70
C TYR A 177 -30.90 29.62 -40.49
N ALA A 178 -32.01 30.38 -40.50
CA ALA A 178 -33.26 29.95 -41.14
C ALA A 178 -33.30 30.20 -42.68
N LEU A 179 -32.31 30.88 -43.25
CA LEU A 179 -32.29 31.19 -44.70
C LEU A 179 -31.35 30.31 -45.54
N GLU A 180 -30.55 29.44 -44.92
CA GLU A 180 -29.54 28.65 -45.66
C GLU A 180 -30.02 27.24 -46.07
N ASN A 181 -31.24 26.83 -45.67
CA ASN A 181 -31.79 25.49 -45.96
C ASN A 181 -33.08 25.48 -46.83
N CYS A 182 -33.38 26.58 -47.52
CA CYS A 182 -34.40 26.61 -48.58
C CYS A 182 -33.80 27.14 -49.89
N ALA A 183 -32.97 26.32 -50.55
CA ALA A 183 -32.67 26.41 -51.99
C ALA A 183 -32.24 25.03 -52.51
#